data_AF-K7EZH7-F1
#
_entry.id   AF-K7EZH7-F1
#
_cell.length_a   1.000
_cell.length_b   1.000
_cell.length_c   1.000
_cell.angle_alpha   90.00
_cell.angle_beta   90.00
_cell.angle_gamma   90.00
#
_symmetry.space_group_name_H-M   'P 1'
#
loop_
_entity.id
_entity.type
_entity.pdbx_description
1 polymer ?
#
loop_
_entity_poly.entity_id
_entity_poly.type
_entity_poly.pdbx_seq_one_letter_code
_entity_poly.pdbx_strand_id
1 'polypeptide(L)'
;PAGPGAMEPDYKRRKMQELDDPPWEALLVLPELESQEVELILAYAAPVLLKTETSRLVQQLSAARPLTELPHLKRVRARGGTQPLEVLLCLASPSQDTGALQTLSELLPDGQVDICGLGEPFLVQVPARAPLTRPQFEEAARHWPTAFHENKRTSQALAGQLFTPQDKAAMQGHMEQAIHAARQGAELGMVPVGAAVVDTATGRVLAVGHDCRKGLHPLLHATMVCIDLVACGQGGGAYSYHDYPACTFLPSDEHAVSGDGLPYICSGYDLYLTREPCAMCAMALVHSRIQRVFYGVASPHGALGTRYRIHGRKDLNHRYEVFRGILEGPCQRLGQEVAS
;
A
#
# COMPACT_ATOMS: atom_id res chain seq x y z
N PRO A 1 70.14 -5.20 -7.01
CA PRO A 1 70.03 -6.31 -6.04
C PRO A 1 69.20 -5.87 -4.83
N ALA A 2 67.88 -6.02 -4.95
CA ALA A 2 66.93 -5.88 -3.86
C ALA A 2 66.62 -7.28 -3.32
N GLY A 3 66.55 -7.41 -1.99
CA GLY A 3 66.15 -8.62 -1.27
C GLY A 3 66.00 -8.30 0.22
N PRO A 4 65.02 -8.90 0.91
CA PRO A 4 63.90 -8.14 1.45
C PRO A 4 63.82 -8.16 2.98
N GLY A 5 63.39 -7.03 3.56
CA GLY A 5 62.92 -6.94 4.93
C GLY A 5 61.48 -7.45 5.02
N ALA A 6 61.24 -8.35 5.97
CA ALA A 6 59.93 -8.88 6.28
C ALA A 6 58.95 -7.76 6.67
N MET A 7 57.82 -7.69 5.97
CA MET A 7 56.65 -6.93 6.40
C MET A 7 55.47 -7.91 6.34
N GLU A 8 55.07 -8.40 7.50
CA GLU A 8 53.81 -9.10 7.70
C GLU A 8 52.66 -8.17 7.27
N PRO A 9 51.79 -8.57 6.34
CA PRO A 9 50.66 -7.74 5.96
C PRO A 9 49.63 -7.78 7.09
N ASP A 10 49.38 -6.60 7.63
CA ASP A 10 48.35 -6.24 8.60
C ASP A 10 46.96 -6.61 8.03
N TYR A 11 46.56 -7.88 8.20
CA TYR A 11 45.21 -8.34 7.93
C TYR A 11 44.31 -7.71 8.97
N LYS A 12 43.86 -6.48 8.66
CA LYS A 12 42.85 -5.76 9.40
C LYS A 12 41.69 -6.71 9.68
N ARG A 13 41.57 -7.13 10.95
CA ARG A 13 40.31 -7.54 11.55
C ARG A 13 39.28 -6.47 11.19
N ARG A 14 38.49 -6.71 10.15
CA ARG A 14 37.20 -6.06 9.93
C ARG A 14 36.32 -6.53 11.09
N LYS A 15 36.49 -5.87 12.24
CA LYS A 15 35.44 -5.77 13.23
C LYS A 15 34.29 -5.12 12.47
N MET A 16 33.27 -5.91 12.17
CA MET A 16 32.05 -5.45 11.53
C MET A 16 31.58 -4.26 12.36
N GLN A 17 31.78 -3.06 11.84
CA GLN A 17 31.22 -1.86 12.43
C GLN A 17 29.72 -2.13 12.46
N GLU A 18 29.16 -2.22 13.67
CA GLU A 18 27.77 -1.87 13.91
C GLU A 18 27.63 -0.44 13.38
N LEU A 19 27.36 -0.31 12.09
CA LEU A 19 26.82 0.90 11.53
C LEU A 19 25.47 1.04 12.23
N ASP A 20 25.33 2.07 13.05
CA ASP A 20 24.04 2.47 13.60
C ASP A 20 23.09 2.60 12.41
N ASP A 21 22.21 1.60 12.23
CA ASP A 21 21.23 1.64 11.16
C ASP A 21 20.36 2.88 11.38
N PRO A 22 19.99 3.62 10.32
CA PRO A 22 19.08 4.74 10.47
C PRO A 22 17.79 4.25 11.16
N PRO A 23 17.13 5.12 11.95
CA PRO A 23 15.89 4.75 12.60
C PRO A 23 14.89 4.30 11.54
N TRP A 24 14.28 3.14 11.77
CA TRP A 24 13.30 2.58 10.87
C TRP A 24 11.90 3.17 11.11
N GLU A 25 11.09 3.20 10.07
CA GLU A 25 9.68 3.61 10.16
C GLU A 25 8.77 2.58 9.50
N ALA A 26 7.58 2.38 10.07
CA ALA A 26 6.54 1.56 9.47
C ALA A 26 5.71 2.39 8.50
N LEU A 27 6.05 2.31 7.21
CA LEU A 27 5.41 3.09 6.16
C LEU A 27 4.22 2.32 5.57
N LEU A 28 3.03 2.93 5.59
CA LEU A 28 1.83 2.33 4.99
C LEU A 28 2.04 2.11 3.47
N VAL A 29 1.74 0.91 3.02
CA VAL A 29 1.68 0.56 1.61
C VAL A 29 0.25 0.77 1.11
N LEU A 30 0.02 1.89 0.43
CA LEU A 30 -1.28 2.24 -0.12
C LEU A 30 -1.76 1.21 -1.16
N PRO A 31 -3.07 0.93 -1.24
CA PRO A 31 -3.68 0.26 -2.39
C PRO A 31 -3.38 0.99 -3.70
N GLU A 32 -3.52 0.29 -4.83
CA GLU A 32 -3.15 0.80 -6.16
C GLU A 32 -3.78 2.16 -6.47
N LEU A 33 -5.10 2.28 -6.36
CA LEU A 33 -5.83 3.53 -6.64
C LEU A 33 -5.45 4.69 -5.71
N GLU A 34 -5.03 4.41 -4.48
CA GLU A 34 -4.60 5.42 -3.51
C GLU A 34 -3.15 5.87 -3.75
N SER A 35 -2.36 5.04 -4.43
CA SER A 35 -0.94 5.28 -4.74
C SER A 35 -0.70 5.91 -6.12
N GLN A 36 -1.70 5.92 -6.99
CA GLN A 36 -1.61 6.48 -8.35
C GLN A 36 -1.64 8.00 -8.33
N GLU A 37 -0.99 8.60 -9.32
CA GLU A 37 -1.08 10.03 -9.63
C GLU A 37 -2.51 10.41 -10.04
N VAL A 38 -2.83 11.71 -9.97
CA VAL A 38 -4.17 12.17 -10.35
C VAL A 38 -4.32 12.10 -11.87
N GLU A 39 -5.12 11.13 -12.33
CA GLU A 39 -5.51 11.03 -13.73
C GLU A 39 -6.37 12.23 -14.15
N LEU A 40 -6.03 12.84 -15.29
CA LEU A 40 -6.70 14.02 -15.82
C LEU A 40 -7.39 13.70 -17.14
N ILE A 41 -8.59 14.24 -17.29
CA ILE A 41 -9.39 14.16 -18.52
C ILE A 41 -9.79 15.56 -18.97
N LEU A 42 -10.07 15.71 -20.27
CA LEU A 42 -10.50 16.97 -20.84
C LEU A 42 -12.01 17.20 -20.65
N ALA A 43 -12.35 18.43 -20.26
CA ALA A 43 -13.71 18.91 -20.16
C ALA A 43 -13.82 20.32 -20.76
N TYR A 44 -15.02 20.69 -21.19
CA TYR A 44 -15.34 22.05 -21.57
C TYR A 44 -15.82 22.84 -20.36
N ALA A 45 -15.26 24.04 -20.17
CA ALA A 45 -15.72 25.02 -19.20
C ALA A 45 -15.97 26.36 -19.90
N ALA A 46 -16.76 27.23 -19.27
CA ALA A 46 -16.99 28.58 -19.76
C ALA A 46 -16.95 29.60 -18.60
N PRO A 47 -16.49 30.84 -18.83
CA PRO A 47 -16.60 31.89 -17.85
C PRO A 47 -18.06 32.34 -17.69
N VAL A 48 -18.46 32.63 -16.46
CA VAL A 48 -19.76 33.21 -16.11
C VAL A 48 -19.58 34.72 -16.02
N LEU A 49 -19.93 35.41 -17.10
CA LEU A 49 -19.79 36.85 -17.29
C LEU A 49 -20.78 37.64 -16.41
N LEU A 50 -21.96 37.07 -16.17
CA LEU A 50 -23.00 37.67 -15.32
C LEU A 50 -23.18 36.85 -14.04
N LYS A 51 -22.60 37.32 -12.94
CA LYS A 51 -22.64 36.61 -11.65
C LYS A 51 -24.07 36.31 -11.15
N THR A 52 -25.04 37.15 -11.47
CA THR A 52 -26.46 36.97 -11.13
C THR A 52 -27.04 35.69 -11.74
N GLU A 53 -26.55 35.27 -12.90
CA GLU A 53 -27.05 34.09 -13.62
C GLU A 53 -26.43 32.77 -13.13
N THR A 54 -25.45 32.81 -12.21
CA THR A 54 -24.70 31.62 -11.79
C THR A 54 -25.61 30.49 -11.29
N SER A 55 -26.57 30.81 -10.41
CA SER A 55 -27.47 29.79 -9.82
C SER A 55 -28.33 29.12 -10.90
N ARG A 56 -28.92 29.93 -11.78
CA ARG A 56 -29.72 29.47 -12.92
C ARG A 56 -28.91 28.58 -13.85
N LEU A 57 -27.71 29.04 -14.26
CA LEU A 57 -26.80 28.29 -15.13
C LEU A 57 -26.43 26.93 -14.52
N VAL A 58 -26.09 26.89 -13.23
CA VAL A 58 -25.77 25.64 -12.53
C VAL A 58 -26.97 24.69 -12.51
N GLN A 59 -28.17 25.18 -12.22
CA GLN A 59 -29.39 24.36 -12.21
C GLN A 59 -29.70 23.79 -13.61
N GLN A 60 -29.73 24.64 -14.63
CA GLN A 60 -30.03 24.23 -16.01
C GLN A 60 -28.98 23.26 -16.56
N LEU A 61 -27.69 23.56 -16.36
CA LEU A 61 -26.62 22.64 -16.77
C LEU A 61 -26.73 21.30 -16.05
N SER A 62 -27.08 21.29 -14.75
CA SER A 62 -27.23 20.04 -13.99
C SER A 62 -28.40 19.19 -14.47
N ALA A 63 -29.46 19.81 -14.98
CA ALA A 63 -30.56 19.10 -15.63
C ALA A 63 -30.17 18.59 -17.04
N ALA A 64 -29.55 19.45 -17.87
CA ALA A 64 -29.27 19.14 -19.28
C ALA A 64 -28.02 18.26 -19.49
N ARG A 65 -26.97 18.46 -18.69
CA ARG A 65 -25.66 17.82 -18.79
C ARG A 65 -25.16 17.41 -17.39
N PRO A 66 -25.80 16.46 -16.72
CA PRO A 66 -25.40 16.04 -15.38
C PRO A 66 -23.99 15.43 -15.40
N LEU A 67 -23.22 15.68 -14.34
CA LEU A 67 -21.87 15.10 -14.15
C LEU A 67 -21.94 13.76 -13.41
N THR A 68 -22.81 12.84 -13.84
CA THR A 68 -23.04 11.56 -13.14
C THR A 68 -21.76 10.72 -13.02
N GLU A 69 -20.90 10.77 -14.04
CA GLU A 69 -19.62 10.06 -14.06
C GLU A 69 -18.53 10.76 -13.23
N LEU A 70 -18.74 12.03 -12.82
CA LEU A 70 -17.76 12.85 -12.11
C LEU A 70 -18.38 13.58 -10.91
N PRO A 71 -19.05 12.87 -9.98
CA PRO A 71 -19.78 13.48 -8.87
C PRO A 71 -18.87 14.19 -7.86
N HIS A 72 -17.57 13.93 -7.91
CA HIS A 72 -16.57 14.58 -7.06
C HIS A 72 -16.19 15.99 -7.54
N LEU A 73 -16.45 16.35 -8.81
CA LEU A 73 -16.11 17.67 -9.31
C LEU A 73 -17.16 18.70 -8.89
N LYS A 74 -16.71 19.85 -8.38
CA LYS A 74 -17.62 20.99 -8.16
C LYS A 74 -17.96 21.62 -9.51
N ARG A 75 -19.24 21.94 -9.73
CA ARG A 75 -19.70 22.51 -11.01
C ARG A 75 -19.05 23.85 -11.36
N VAL A 76 -18.70 24.65 -10.35
CA VAL A 76 -18.18 26.01 -10.49
C VAL A 76 -16.85 26.15 -9.76
N ARG A 77 -15.89 26.89 -10.33
CA ARG A 77 -14.69 27.34 -9.64
C ARG A 77 -14.54 28.86 -9.66
N ALA A 78 -13.90 29.39 -8.62
CA ALA A 78 -13.41 30.75 -8.60
C ALA A 78 -11.90 30.72 -8.85
N ARG A 79 -11.39 31.59 -9.74
CA ARG A 79 -9.94 31.75 -9.99
C ARG A 79 -9.23 32.75 -9.07
N GLY A 80 -9.98 33.36 -8.14
CA GLY A 80 -9.47 34.45 -7.29
C GLY A 80 -9.42 35.79 -8.02
N GLY A 81 -9.33 36.88 -7.26
CA GLY A 81 -9.28 38.24 -7.80
C GLY A 81 -10.58 38.70 -8.48
N THR A 82 -10.44 39.48 -9.56
CA THR A 82 -11.55 40.06 -10.33
C THR A 82 -12.04 39.16 -11.47
N GLN A 83 -11.46 37.95 -11.64
CA GLN A 83 -11.83 37.05 -12.72
C GLN A 83 -13.27 36.52 -12.56
N PRO A 84 -13.98 36.28 -13.68
CA PRO A 84 -15.29 35.65 -13.64
C PRO A 84 -15.21 34.25 -13.01
N LEU A 85 -16.34 33.78 -12.47
CA LEU A 85 -16.48 32.38 -12.10
C LEU A 85 -16.40 31.53 -13.38
N GLU A 86 -15.97 30.28 -13.27
CA GLU A 86 -15.96 29.36 -14.40
C GLU A 86 -16.82 28.15 -14.08
N VAL A 87 -17.62 27.71 -15.05
CA VAL A 87 -18.57 26.61 -14.90
C VAL A 87 -18.24 25.47 -15.86
N LEU A 88 -18.27 24.22 -15.38
CA LEU A 88 -18.09 23.04 -16.22
C LEU A 88 -19.36 22.74 -17.02
N LEU A 89 -19.20 22.58 -18.33
CA LEU A 89 -20.29 22.27 -19.25
C LEU A 89 -20.46 20.75 -19.38
N CYS A 90 -19.45 20.07 -19.93
CA CYS A 90 -19.48 18.62 -20.18
C CYS A 90 -18.05 18.06 -20.39
N LEU A 91 -17.94 16.73 -20.45
CA LEU A 91 -16.71 16.06 -20.87
C LEU A 91 -16.43 16.30 -22.35
N ALA A 92 -15.16 16.43 -22.71
CA ALA A 92 -14.74 16.46 -24.11
C ALA A 92 -14.67 15.02 -24.66
N SER A 93 -15.08 14.83 -25.92
CA SER A 93 -14.98 13.51 -26.54
C SER A 93 -13.54 13.26 -27.02
N PRO A 94 -12.97 12.06 -26.82
CA PRO A 94 -11.57 11.76 -27.18
C PRO A 94 -11.31 11.79 -28.70
N SER A 95 -12.35 11.75 -29.52
CA SER A 95 -12.29 11.75 -30.99
C SER A 95 -12.43 13.13 -31.63
N GLN A 96 -12.49 14.21 -30.84
CA GLN A 96 -12.58 15.57 -31.35
C GLN A 96 -11.18 16.15 -31.51
N ASP A 97 -10.87 16.62 -32.73
CA ASP A 97 -9.62 17.30 -33.07
C ASP A 97 -9.35 18.43 -32.07
N THR A 98 -8.26 18.32 -31.32
CA THR A 98 -7.83 19.28 -30.27
C THR A 98 -7.60 20.71 -30.77
N GLY A 99 -7.75 20.98 -32.08
CA GLY A 99 -7.54 22.27 -32.72
C GLY A 99 -8.78 23.14 -32.92
N ALA A 100 -10.01 22.58 -32.92
CA ALA A 100 -11.24 23.36 -33.13
C ALA A 100 -12.01 23.50 -31.81
N LEU A 101 -12.04 24.72 -31.25
CA LEU A 101 -12.89 25.04 -30.10
C LEU A 101 -14.36 24.99 -30.53
N GLN A 102 -15.16 24.17 -29.86
CA GLN A 102 -16.60 24.06 -30.10
C GLN A 102 -17.32 25.30 -29.58
N THR A 103 -18.36 25.74 -30.29
CA THR A 103 -19.19 26.86 -29.83
C THR A 103 -20.16 26.42 -28.71
N LEU A 104 -20.69 27.36 -27.92
CA LEU A 104 -21.70 27.03 -26.90
C LEU A 104 -22.94 26.35 -27.49
N SER A 105 -23.32 26.71 -28.72
CA SER A 105 -24.47 26.11 -29.42
C SER A 105 -24.22 24.65 -29.81
N GLU A 106 -22.97 24.29 -30.15
CA GLU A 106 -22.59 22.90 -30.41
C GLU A 106 -22.55 22.06 -29.13
N LEU A 107 -22.05 22.64 -28.03
CA LEU A 107 -21.96 21.97 -26.73
C LEU A 107 -23.33 21.81 -26.05
N LEU A 108 -24.24 22.77 -26.26
CA LEU A 108 -25.55 22.87 -25.64
C LEU A 108 -26.68 23.08 -26.69
N PRO A 109 -26.91 22.10 -27.60
CA PRO A 109 -27.77 22.29 -28.77
C PRO A 109 -29.28 22.32 -28.47
N ASP A 110 -29.72 21.71 -27.36
CA ASP A 110 -31.14 21.44 -27.11
C ASP A 110 -31.94 22.64 -26.56
N GLY A 111 -31.32 23.83 -26.45
CA GLY A 111 -31.95 25.04 -25.89
C GLY A 111 -32.36 24.92 -24.42
N GLN A 112 -32.02 23.81 -23.75
CA GLN A 112 -32.33 23.54 -22.34
C GLN A 112 -31.56 24.44 -21.37
N VAL A 113 -30.47 25.04 -21.84
CA VAL A 113 -29.62 25.95 -21.07
C VAL A 113 -29.66 27.31 -21.76
N ASP A 114 -30.13 28.33 -21.04
CA ASP A 114 -30.01 29.71 -21.51
C ASP A 114 -28.54 30.15 -21.37
N ILE A 115 -27.86 30.25 -22.51
CA ILE A 115 -26.44 30.62 -22.59
C ILE A 115 -26.17 32.08 -22.25
N CYS A 116 -27.20 32.90 -22.01
CA CYS A 116 -27.04 34.27 -21.54
C CYS A 116 -26.18 34.32 -20.27
N GLY A 117 -25.12 35.13 -20.31
CA GLY A 117 -24.17 35.26 -19.22
C GLY A 117 -23.02 34.25 -19.23
N LEU A 118 -22.95 33.31 -20.18
CA LEU A 118 -21.76 32.52 -20.46
C LEU A 118 -20.88 33.23 -21.50
N GLY A 119 -19.56 33.15 -21.31
CA GLY A 119 -18.59 33.53 -22.35
C GLY A 119 -18.13 32.32 -23.16
N GLU A 120 -17.13 32.55 -24.02
CA GLU A 120 -16.60 31.52 -24.91
C GLU A 120 -16.09 30.29 -24.15
N PRO A 121 -16.45 29.07 -24.59
CA PRO A 121 -16.01 27.84 -23.96
C PRO A 121 -14.54 27.57 -24.24
N PHE A 122 -13.89 26.88 -23.31
CA PHE A 122 -12.49 26.49 -23.41
C PHE A 122 -12.28 25.10 -22.83
N LEU A 123 -11.20 24.43 -23.28
CA LEU A 123 -10.79 23.14 -22.75
C LEU A 123 -10.02 23.30 -21.44
N VAL A 124 -10.35 22.44 -20.48
CA VAL A 124 -9.67 22.37 -19.18
C VAL A 124 -9.44 20.91 -18.80
N GLN A 125 -8.32 20.65 -18.13
CA GLN A 125 -8.06 19.35 -17.53
C GLN A 125 -8.71 19.28 -16.14
N VAL A 126 -9.47 18.21 -15.90
CA VAL A 126 -10.13 17.95 -14.62
C VAL A 126 -9.78 16.55 -14.11
N PRO A 127 -9.75 16.34 -12.78
CA PRO A 127 -9.53 15.02 -12.20
C PRO A 127 -10.58 14.01 -12.65
N ALA A 128 -10.14 12.90 -13.24
CA ALA A 128 -10.99 11.84 -13.74
C ALA A 128 -11.74 11.09 -12.62
N ARG A 129 -11.16 11.09 -11.40
CA ARG A 129 -11.66 10.31 -10.26
C ARG A 129 -11.61 11.13 -8.98
N ALA A 130 -12.43 10.73 -8.01
CA ALA A 130 -12.39 11.31 -6.68
C ALA A 130 -11.03 11.02 -6.00
N PRO A 131 -10.37 12.02 -5.42
CA PRO A 131 -9.15 11.78 -4.66
C PRO A 131 -9.44 10.93 -3.44
N LEU A 132 -8.55 9.98 -3.15
CA LEU A 132 -8.68 9.05 -2.02
C LEU A 132 -7.74 9.43 -0.86
N THR A 133 -6.67 10.16 -1.15
CA THR A 133 -5.70 10.64 -0.16
C THR A 133 -5.58 12.16 -0.16
N ARG A 134 -5.09 12.73 0.95
CA ARG A 134 -4.82 14.17 1.09
C ARG A 134 -3.86 14.70 0.01
N PRO A 135 -2.73 14.01 -0.31
CA PRO A 135 -1.86 14.39 -1.44
C PRO A 135 -2.60 14.39 -2.79
N GLN A 136 -3.38 13.35 -3.09
CA GLN A 136 -4.18 13.31 -4.33
C GLN A 136 -5.19 14.46 -4.38
N PHE A 137 -5.82 14.80 -3.26
CA PHE A 137 -6.75 15.92 -3.20
C PHE A 137 -6.06 17.25 -3.48
N GLU A 138 -4.91 17.49 -2.85
CA GLU A 138 -4.13 18.72 -3.04
C GLU A 138 -3.64 18.87 -4.47
N GLU A 139 -3.25 17.77 -5.12
CA GLU A 139 -2.90 17.73 -6.54
C GLU A 139 -4.14 17.99 -7.42
N ALA A 140 -5.22 17.23 -7.22
CA ALA A 140 -6.47 17.34 -7.97
C ALA A 140 -7.07 18.76 -7.89
N ALA A 141 -7.02 19.39 -6.71
CA ALA A 141 -7.53 20.73 -6.49
C ALA A 141 -6.78 21.83 -7.28
N ARG A 142 -5.54 21.57 -7.74
CA ARG A 142 -4.80 22.48 -8.64
C ARG A 142 -5.41 22.52 -10.04
N HIS A 143 -6.06 21.43 -10.46
CA HIS A 143 -6.67 21.31 -11.78
C HIS A 143 -8.13 21.79 -11.76
N TRP A 144 -8.93 21.26 -10.84
CA TRP A 144 -10.33 21.67 -10.67
C TRP A 144 -10.79 21.41 -9.23
N PRO A 145 -11.65 22.26 -8.63
CA PRO A 145 -12.14 22.01 -7.28
C PRO A 145 -12.90 20.69 -7.18
N THR A 146 -12.48 19.86 -6.23
CA THR A 146 -13.07 18.55 -5.96
C THR A 146 -13.65 18.48 -4.54
N ALA A 147 -14.59 17.57 -4.34
CA ALA A 147 -15.01 17.13 -3.01
C ALA A 147 -14.04 16.05 -2.52
N PHE A 148 -13.64 16.15 -1.25
CA PHE A 148 -12.78 15.17 -0.61
C PHE A 148 -13.22 14.95 0.82
N HIS A 149 -13.37 13.67 1.18
CA HIS A 149 -13.67 13.22 2.52
C HIS A 149 -12.46 12.47 3.04
N GLU A 150 -11.82 13.03 4.05
CA GLU A 150 -10.55 12.52 4.53
C GLU A 150 -10.71 11.27 5.36
N ASN A 151 -9.97 10.21 5.00
CA ASN A 151 -9.79 9.06 5.86
C ASN A 151 -8.71 9.38 6.91
N LYS A 152 -9.15 9.71 8.13
CA LYS A 152 -8.26 10.08 9.24
C LYS A 152 -7.17 9.04 9.51
N ARG A 153 -7.49 7.74 9.40
CA ARG A 153 -6.52 6.66 9.64
C ARG A 153 -5.44 6.65 8.56
N THR A 154 -5.82 6.76 7.29
CA THR A 154 -4.86 6.87 6.17
C THR A 154 -3.98 8.10 6.32
N SER A 155 -4.55 9.26 6.68
CA SER A 155 -3.78 10.49 6.91
C SER A 155 -2.79 10.36 8.07
N GLN A 156 -3.22 9.77 9.20
CA GLN A 156 -2.33 9.48 10.33
C GLN A 156 -1.19 8.53 9.94
N ALA A 157 -1.50 7.50 9.15
CA ALA A 157 -0.53 6.53 8.68
C ALA A 157 0.50 7.16 7.72
N LEU A 158 0.06 8.00 6.78
CA LEU A 158 0.94 8.75 5.89
C LEU A 158 1.80 9.77 6.63
N ALA A 159 1.32 10.30 7.75
CA ALA A 159 2.08 11.17 8.63
C ALA A 159 3.05 10.42 9.58
N GLY A 160 3.10 9.09 9.53
CA GLY A 160 3.93 8.27 10.42
C GLY A 160 3.45 8.24 11.88
N GLN A 161 2.19 8.61 12.13
CA GLN A 161 1.61 8.79 13.48
C GLN A 161 0.73 7.62 13.92
N LEU A 162 0.72 6.50 13.18
CA LEU A 162 -0.14 5.36 13.48
C LEU A 162 0.33 4.54 14.69
N PHE A 163 1.65 4.50 14.93
CA PHE A 163 2.26 3.65 15.94
C PHE A 163 2.98 4.49 16.99
N THR A 164 2.68 4.23 18.26
CA THR A 164 3.37 4.82 19.41
C THR A 164 4.81 4.28 19.51
N PRO A 165 5.70 4.93 20.30
CA PRO A 165 7.02 4.38 20.57
C PRO A 165 6.99 2.97 21.20
N GLN A 166 5.99 2.68 22.02
CA GLN A 166 5.80 1.36 22.62
C GLN A 166 5.41 0.32 21.56
N ASP A 167 4.50 0.66 20.64
CA ASP A 167 4.15 -0.21 19.52
C ASP A 167 5.38 -0.51 18.67
N LYS A 168 6.19 0.51 18.36
CA LYS A 168 7.42 0.34 17.59
C LYS A 168 8.41 -0.60 18.29
N ALA A 169 8.57 -0.50 19.61
CA ALA A 169 9.43 -1.41 20.36
C ALA A 169 8.94 -2.87 20.29
N ALA A 170 7.63 -3.10 20.39
CA ALA A 170 7.05 -4.44 20.23
C ALA A 170 7.25 -4.98 18.80
N MET A 171 6.96 -4.14 17.79
CA MET A 171 7.17 -4.45 16.37
C MET A 171 8.62 -4.83 16.06
N GLN A 172 9.58 -4.13 16.67
CA GLN A 172 11.00 -4.47 16.57
C GLN A 172 11.26 -5.87 17.11
N GLY A 173 10.81 -6.19 18.32
CA GLY A 173 10.97 -7.52 18.90
C GLY A 173 10.35 -8.62 18.03
N HIS A 174 9.17 -8.38 17.43
CA HIS A 174 8.54 -9.33 16.51
C HIS A 174 9.35 -9.54 15.22
N MET A 175 9.88 -8.47 14.63
CA MET A 175 10.73 -8.58 13.44
C MET A 175 12.09 -9.24 13.76
N GLU A 176 12.67 -9.00 14.93
CA GLU A 176 13.90 -9.65 15.37
C GLU A 176 13.75 -11.18 15.45
N GLN A 177 12.59 -11.69 15.89
CA GLN A 177 12.28 -13.13 15.85
C GLN A 177 12.28 -13.67 14.41
N ALA A 178 11.66 -12.93 13.47
CA ALA A 178 11.67 -13.30 12.05
C ALA A 178 13.08 -13.27 11.45
N ILE A 179 13.91 -12.28 11.81
CA ILE A 179 15.32 -12.20 11.39
C ILE A 179 16.13 -13.36 11.94
N HIS A 180 15.94 -13.72 13.21
CA HIS A 180 16.62 -14.86 13.83
C HIS A 180 16.32 -16.17 13.10
N ALA A 181 15.04 -16.45 12.84
CA ALA A 181 14.62 -17.61 12.08
C ALA A 181 15.19 -17.62 10.66
N ALA A 182 15.24 -16.46 9.99
CA ALA A 182 15.85 -16.33 8.67
C ALA A 182 17.33 -16.73 8.65
N ARG A 183 18.09 -16.35 9.69
CA ARG A 183 19.52 -16.73 9.84
C ARG A 183 19.68 -18.23 10.04
N GLN A 184 18.88 -18.83 10.92
CA GLN A 184 18.90 -20.28 11.15
C GLN A 184 18.55 -21.05 9.88
N GLY A 185 17.56 -20.58 9.10
CA GLY A 185 17.26 -21.14 7.78
C GLY A 185 18.45 -21.04 6.81
N ALA A 186 19.17 -19.91 6.82
CA ALA A 186 20.35 -19.71 5.98
C ALA A 186 21.49 -20.68 6.33
N GLU A 187 21.71 -20.95 7.62
CA GLU A 187 22.68 -21.95 8.10
C GLU A 187 22.36 -23.37 7.58
N LEU A 188 21.07 -23.65 7.34
CA LEU A 188 20.59 -24.88 6.69
C LEU A 188 20.60 -24.81 5.15
N GLY A 189 21.19 -23.76 4.57
CA GLY A 189 21.28 -23.56 3.12
C GLY A 189 20.00 -23.06 2.46
N MET A 190 18.98 -22.66 3.23
CA MET A 190 17.72 -22.12 2.71
C MET A 190 17.87 -20.67 2.24
N VAL A 191 16.83 -20.14 1.59
CA VAL A 191 16.79 -18.71 1.28
C VAL A 191 16.60 -17.94 2.60
N PRO A 192 17.39 -16.90 2.91
CA PRO A 192 17.38 -16.21 4.20
C PRO A 192 16.15 -15.28 4.34
N VAL A 193 14.98 -15.89 4.47
CA VAL A 193 13.68 -15.23 4.67
C VAL A 193 13.01 -15.86 5.87
N GLY A 194 12.54 -15.02 6.79
CA GLY A 194 11.88 -15.43 8.01
C GLY A 194 10.60 -14.66 8.25
N ALA A 195 9.75 -15.22 9.10
CA ALA A 195 8.41 -14.76 9.36
C ALA A 195 8.01 -15.00 10.82
N ALA A 196 7.17 -14.13 11.36
CA ALA A 196 6.55 -14.30 12.68
C ALA A 196 5.08 -13.87 12.66
N VAL A 197 4.18 -14.72 13.17
CA VAL A 197 2.75 -14.42 13.33
C VAL A 197 2.49 -14.02 14.76
N VAL A 198 1.77 -12.93 14.95
CA VAL A 198 1.49 -12.33 16.26
C VAL A 198 -0.01 -12.20 16.45
N ASP A 199 -0.50 -12.66 17.61
CA ASP A 199 -1.85 -12.39 18.06
C ASP A 199 -1.98 -10.92 18.47
N THR A 200 -2.82 -10.17 17.78
CA THR A 200 -2.99 -8.73 18.04
C THR A 200 -3.72 -8.43 19.34
N ALA A 201 -4.49 -9.39 19.87
CA ALA A 201 -5.19 -9.22 21.15
C ALA A 201 -4.24 -9.33 22.35
N THR A 202 -3.22 -10.19 22.25
CA THR A 202 -2.31 -10.49 23.37
C THR A 202 -0.89 -9.96 23.16
N GLY A 203 -0.53 -9.58 21.93
CA GLY A 203 0.84 -9.23 21.54
C GLY A 203 1.80 -10.42 21.52
N ARG A 204 1.29 -11.66 21.67
CA ARG A 204 2.12 -12.87 21.71
C ARG A 204 2.47 -13.36 20.31
N VAL A 205 3.71 -13.80 20.13
CA VAL A 205 4.14 -14.50 18.92
C VAL A 205 3.59 -15.93 18.98
N LEU A 206 2.75 -16.28 18.00
CA LEU A 206 2.12 -17.60 17.89
C LEU A 206 2.96 -18.56 17.05
N ALA A 207 3.52 -18.08 15.94
CA ALA A 207 4.32 -18.90 15.04
C ALA A 207 5.55 -18.12 14.58
N VAL A 208 6.69 -18.81 14.48
CA VAL A 208 7.91 -18.29 13.86
C VAL A 208 8.38 -19.33 12.86
N GLY A 209 8.82 -18.90 11.67
CA GLY A 209 9.28 -19.81 10.64
C GLY A 209 10.21 -19.15 9.63
N HIS A 210 10.90 -19.97 8.85
CA HIS A 210 11.73 -19.53 7.75
C HIS A 210 11.40 -20.26 6.46
N ASP A 211 12.08 -19.88 5.38
CA ASP A 211 11.98 -20.56 4.10
C ASP A 211 12.46 -22.02 4.21
N CYS A 212 11.66 -22.96 3.73
CA CYS A 212 11.97 -24.40 3.70
C CYS A 212 11.94 -24.96 2.27
N ARG A 213 12.05 -24.10 1.24
CA ARG A 213 11.72 -24.48 -0.15
C ARG A 213 12.70 -25.48 -0.79
N LYS A 214 13.95 -25.54 -0.28
CA LYS A 214 14.97 -26.50 -0.75
C LYS A 214 14.90 -27.84 -0.02
N GLY A 215 14.02 -27.96 0.97
CA GLY A 215 13.76 -29.19 1.69
C GLY A 215 12.55 -29.91 1.12
N LEU A 216 11.42 -29.85 1.84
CA LEU A 216 10.25 -30.69 1.57
C LEU A 216 9.50 -30.33 0.29
N HIS A 217 9.26 -29.04 0.04
CA HIS A 217 8.42 -28.62 -1.08
C HIS A 217 8.74 -27.18 -1.52
N PRO A 218 8.80 -26.89 -2.83
CA PRO A 218 9.20 -25.58 -3.35
C PRO A 218 8.26 -24.42 -2.98
N LEU A 219 7.03 -24.72 -2.53
CA LEU A 219 6.06 -23.72 -2.09
C LEU A 219 6.23 -23.31 -0.61
N LEU A 220 7.11 -23.96 0.16
CA LEU A 220 7.30 -23.66 1.58
C LEU A 220 8.19 -22.42 1.78
N HIS A 221 7.68 -21.28 1.34
CA HIS A 221 8.20 -19.97 1.72
C HIS A 221 7.86 -19.67 3.18
N ALA A 222 8.62 -18.82 3.85
CA ALA A 222 8.41 -18.47 5.26
C ALA A 222 6.94 -18.09 5.59
N THR A 223 6.27 -17.34 4.70
CA THR A 223 4.84 -17.02 4.84
C THR A 223 3.95 -18.27 4.88
N MET A 224 4.18 -19.23 3.98
CA MET A 224 3.39 -20.46 3.90
C MET A 224 3.66 -21.34 5.11
N VAL A 225 4.92 -21.42 5.54
CA VAL A 225 5.35 -22.14 6.75
C VAL A 225 4.62 -21.58 7.98
N CYS A 226 4.59 -20.26 8.16
CA CYS A 226 3.88 -19.65 9.28
C CYS A 226 2.36 -19.86 9.23
N ILE A 227 1.73 -19.78 8.05
CA ILE A 227 0.30 -20.08 7.89
C ILE A 227 0.02 -21.52 8.30
N ASP A 228 0.85 -22.46 7.85
CA ASP A 228 0.70 -23.87 8.15
C ASP A 228 0.98 -24.19 9.63
N LEU A 229 1.99 -23.56 10.25
CA LEU A 229 2.25 -23.67 11.70
C LEU A 229 1.06 -23.20 12.54
N VAL A 230 0.42 -22.08 12.18
CA VAL A 230 -0.81 -21.64 12.83
C VAL A 230 -1.93 -22.64 12.63
N ALA A 231 -2.08 -23.21 11.43
CA ALA A 231 -3.08 -24.24 11.16
C ALA A 231 -2.82 -25.52 11.96
N CYS A 232 -1.57 -25.99 12.07
CA CYS A 232 -1.16 -27.10 12.94
C CYS A 232 -1.58 -26.84 14.39
N GLY A 233 -1.35 -25.62 14.87
CA GLY A 233 -1.76 -25.16 16.19
C GLY A 233 -3.26 -25.17 16.46
N GLN A 234 -4.07 -25.13 15.40
CA GLN A 234 -5.53 -25.16 15.44
C GLN A 234 -6.09 -26.56 15.08
N GLY A 235 -5.25 -27.60 15.06
CA GLY A 235 -5.64 -28.98 14.77
C GLY A 235 -5.74 -29.33 13.28
N GLY A 236 -5.29 -28.43 12.40
CA GLY A 236 -5.14 -28.67 10.96
C GLY A 236 -3.68 -28.84 10.56
N GLY A 237 -3.27 -28.12 9.51
CA GLY A 237 -1.90 -28.14 8.97
C GLY A 237 -1.60 -29.36 8.08
N ALA A 238 -0.65 -29.20 7.17
CA ALA A 238 -0.32 -30.20 6.16
C ALA A 238 1.12 -30.73 6.27
N TYR A 239 2.03 -29.98 6.89
CA TYR A 239 3.45 -30.33 6.93
C TYR A 239 3.98 -30.47 8.36
N SER A 240 5.07 -31.23 8.48
CA SER A 240 5.84 -31.35 9.71
C SER A 240 7.17 -30.63 9.56
N TYR A 241 7.56 -29.87 10.58
CA TYR A 241 8.76 -29.05 10.59
C TYR A 241 9.82 -29.52 11.61
N HIS A 242 9.79 -30.80 12.01
CA HIS A 242 10.73 -31.32 13.02
C HIS A 242 12.22 -31.14 12.64
N ASP A 243 12.53 -31.15 11.35
CA ASP A 243 13.89 -30.93 10.84
C ASP A 243 14.30 -29.45 10.78
N TYR A 244 13.40 -28.54 11.15
CA TYR A 244 13.61 -27.09 11.14
C TYR A 244 13.34 -26.52 12.55
N PRO A 245 14.33 -26.57 13.47
CA PRO A 245 14.12 -26.20 14.88
C PRO A 245 13.65 -24.76 15.13
N ALA A 246 13.92 -23.86 14.18
CA ALA A 246 13.48 -22.48 14.19
C ALA A 246 11.99 -22.30 13.85
N CYS A 247 11.40 -23.29 13.17
CA CYS A 247 9.99 -23.31 12.79
C CYS A 247 9.16 -23.82 13.96
N THR A 248 8.57 -22.91 14.71
CA THR A 248 7.88 -23.22 15.97
C THR A 248 6.49 -22.62 16.00
N PHE A 249 5.59 -23.30 16.69
CA PHE A 249 4.28 -22.80 17.06
C PHE A 249 4.15 -22.86 18.58
N LEU A 250 3.75 -21.74 19.20
CA LEU A 250 3.45 -21.65 20.62
C LEU A 250 1.92 -21.57 20.77
N PRO A 251 1.28 -22.62 21.30
CA PRO A 251 -0.15 -22.57 21.55
C PRO A 251 -0.50 -21.45 22.53
N SER A 252 -1.61 -20.77 22.29
CA SER A 252 -2.19 -19.83 23.25
C SER A 252 -2.50 -20.58 24.54
N ASP A 253 -1.97 -20.15 25.68
CA ASP A 253 -2.13 -20.88 26.96
C ASP A 253 -3.61 -21.11 27.31
N GLU A 254 -3.93 -22.39 27.57
CA GLU A 254 -5.03 -22.99 28.37
C GLU A 254 -6.47 -22.41 28.38
N HIS A 255 -6.91 -21.54 27.47
CA HIS A 255 -8.34 -21.10 27.42
C HIS A 255 -9.03 -21.24 26.05
N ALA A 256 -8.48 -22.00 25.10
CA ALA A 256 -9.24 -22.46 23.94
C ALA A 256 -10.10 -23.68 24.33
N VAL A 257 -11.17 -23.38 25.08
CA VAL A 257 -12.24 -24.31 25.43
C VAL A 257 -12.74 -25.00 24.16
N SER A 258 -12.85 -26.32 24.26
CA SER A 258 -13.76 -27.20 23.53
C SER A 258 -14.64 -26.52 22.45
N GLY A 259 -14.32 -26.76 21.18
CA GLY A 259 -15.34 -26.95 20.15
C GLY A 259 -15.73 -25.79 19.22
N ASP A 260 -15.61 -24.50 19.58
CA ASP A 260 -16.17 -23.42 18.73
C ASP A 260 -15.41 -22.05 18.74
N GLY A 261 -14.18 -21.96 19.28
CA GLY A 261 -13.61 -20.65 19.70
C GLY A 261 -12.34 -20.11 19.02
N LEU A 262 -11.65 -20.87 18.15
CA LEU A 262 -10.40 -20.38 17.53
C LEU A 262 -10.68 -19.60 16.24
N PRO A 263 -9.95 -18.50 15.97
CA PRO A 263 -10.11 -17.75 14.73
C PRO A 263 -9.72 -18.61 13.53
N TYR A 264 -10.39 -18.38 12.39
CA TYR A 264 -10.05 -19.09 11.15
C TYR A 264 -8.60 -18.76 10.74
N ILE A 265 -7.70 -19.72 10.89
CA ILE A 265 -6.26 -19.66 10.54
C ILE A 265 -5.61 -18.38 11.08
N CYS A 266 -5.36 -17.37 10.25
CA CYS A 266 -4.67 -16.13 10.65
C CYS A 266 -5.62 -14.95 10.87
N SER A 267 -6.93 -15.19 11.02
CA SER A 267 -7.92 -14.14 11.23
C SER A 267 -7.60 -13.32 12.47
N GLY A 268 -7.40 -12.01 12.31
CA GLY A 268 -7.10 -11.10 13.42
C GLY A 268 -5.61 -11.07 13.84
N TYR A 269 -4.73 -11.78 13.14
CA TYR A 269 -3.30 -11.81 13.45
C TYR A 269 -2.48 -10.88 12.55
N ASP A 270 -1.32 -10.47 13.06
CA ASP A 270 -0.30 -9.75 12.29
C ASP A 270 0.79 -10.70 11.82
N LEU A 271 1.36 -10.42 10.65
CA LEU A 271 2.51 -11.14 10.13
C LEU A 271 3.70 -10.19 9.94
N TYR A 272 4.84 -10.51 10.53
CA TYR A 272 6.12 -9.85 10.31
C TYR A 272 6.96 -10.69 9.35
N LEU A 273 7.49 -10.08 8.30
CA LEU A 273 8.29 -10.73 7.26
C LEU A 273 9.60 -9.98 7.02
N THR A 274 10.72 -10.69 6.96
CA THR A 274 12.00 -10.01 6.66
C THR A 274 12.03 -9.45 5.24
N ARG A 275 11.28 -10.05 4.31
CA ARG A 275 11.21 -9.66 2.89
C ARG A 275 9.78 -9.63 2.39
N GLU A 276 9.49 -8.70 1.49
CA GLU A 276 8.19 -8.60 0.84
C GLU A 276 7.79 -9.93 0.16
N PRO A 277 6.57 -10.45 0.43
CA PRO A 277 6.12 -11.74 -0.09
C PRO A 277 5.80 -11.69 -1.59
N CYS A 278 5.98 -12.82 -2.28
CA CYS A 278 5.59 -12.98 -3.68
C CYS A 278 4.06 -13.10 -3.86
N ALA A 279 3.60 -13.14 -5.11
CA ALA A 279 2.16 -13.22 -5.43
C ALA A 279 1.45 -14.41 -4.78
N MET A 280 2.09 -15.59 -4.75
CA MET A 280 1.55 -16.77 -4.07
C MET A 280 1.34 -16.50 -2.57
N CYS A 281 2.38 -16.04 -1.87
CA CYS A 281 2.32 -15.78 -0.44
C CYS A 281 1.33 -14.66 -0.11
N ALA A 282 1.28 -13.59 -0.91
CA ALA A 282 0.32 -12.50 -0.76
C ALA A 282 -1.13 -12.99 -0.95
N MET A 283 -1.40 -13.85 -1.93
CA MET A 283 -2.74 -14.42 -2.10
C MET A 283 -3.09 -15.42 -0.99
N ALA A 284 -2.13 -16.19 -0.49
CA ALA A 284 -2.35 -17.06 0.67
C ALA A 284 -2.77 -16.26 1.92
N LEU A 285 -2.23 -15.05 2.09
CA LEU A 285 -2.62 -14.13 3.18
C LEU A 285 -4.05 -13.59 3.04
N VAL A 286 -4.54 -13.39 1.82
CA VAL A 286 -5.98 -13.13 1.56
C VAL A 286 -6.80 -14.33 2.03
N HIS A 287 -6.40 -15.54 1.67
CA HIS A 287 -7.11 -16.77 2.01
C HIS A 287 -7.04 -17.14 3.50
N SER A 288 -5.98 -16.75 4.22
CA SER A 288 -5.84 -16.96 5.67
C SER A 288 -6.42 -15.84 6.53
N ARG A 289 -6.96 -14.79 5.89
CA ARG A 289 -7.61 -13.63 6.55
C ARG A 289 -6.70 -12.85 7.50
N ILE A 290 -5.40 -12.77 7.19
CA ILE A 290 -4.45 -11.97 7.99
C ILE A 290 -4.97 -10.54 8.21
N GLN A 291 -4.71 -9.95 9.38
CA GLN A 291 -5.15 -8.58 9.67
C GLN A 291 -4.19 -7.54 9.08
N ARG A 292 -2.89 -7.68 9.37
CA ARG A 292 -1.84 -6.77 8.89
C ARG A 292 -0.56 -7.51 8.56
N VAL A 293 0.22 -6.95 7.65
CA VAL A 293 1.54 -7.46 7.28
C VAL A 293 2.57 -6.35 7.42
N PHE A 294 3.66 -6.64 8.12
CA PHE A 294 4.81 -5.77 8.29
C PHE A 294 5.99 -6.43 7.60
N TYR A 295 6.64 -5.76 6.65
CA TYR A 295 7.84 -6.31 6.04
C TYR A 295 9.04 -5.37 6.11
N GLY A 296 10.24 -5.96 6.17
CA GLY A 296 11.49 -5.22 6.22
C GLY A 296 11.84 -4.61 4.88
N VAL A 297 12.34 -5.45 3.96
CA VAL A 297 12.83 -5.00 2.66
C VAL A 297 11.92 -5.41 1.49
N ALA A 298 11.83 -4.56 0.47
CA ALA A 298 11.16 -4.88 -0.79
C ALA A 298 11.79 -6.08 -1.50
N SER A 299 11.03 -6.69 -2.41
CA SER A 299 11.48 -7.83 -3.22
C SER A 299 11.20 -7.57 -4.71
N PRO A 300 12.09 -7.95 -5.65
CA PRO A 300 11.83 -7.83 -7.09
C PRO A 300 10.55 -8.54 -7.55
N HIS A 301 10.14 -9.59 -6.82
CA HIS A 301 8.92 -10.37 -7.06
C HIS A 301 7.81 -10.06 -6.05
N GLY A 302 7.96 -8.98 -5.29
CA GLY A 302 7.06 -8.55 -4.24
C GLY A 302 5.67 -8.19 -4.77
N ALA A 303 4.64 -8.63 -4.05
CA ALA A 303 3.25 -8.50 -4.48
C ALA A 303 2.40 -7.56 -3.61
N LEU A 304 2.97 -6.93 -2.60
CA LEU A 304 2.24 -6.03 -1.70
C LEU A 304 2.54 -4.55 -1.99
N GLY A 305 3.80 -4.19 -2.17
CA GLY A 305 4.25 -2.83 -2.49
C GLY A 305 4.90 -2.71 -3.85
N THR A 306 5.52 -3.77 -4.38
CA THR A 306 6.35 -3.68 -5.59
C THR A 306 5.56 -3.80 -6.89
N ARG A 307 4.76 -4.87 -7.07
CA ARG A 307 4.11 -5.14 -8.38
C ARG A 307 2.58 -5.05 -8.39
N TYR A 308 1.91 -5.68 -7.43
CA TYR A 308 0.49 -6.04 -7.60
C TYR A 308 -0.46 -5.44 -6.57
N ARG A 309 0.05 -5.04 -5.39
CA ARG A 309 -0.75 -4.51 -4.28
C ARG A 309 -1.97 -5.37 -3.95
N ILE A 310 -1.76 -6.69 -3.89
CA ILE A 310 -2.84 -7.70 -3.73
C ILE A 310 -3.70 -7.41 -2.49
N HIS A 311 -3.10 -6.90 -1.41
CA HIS A 311 -3.76 -6.59 -0.15
C HIS A 311 -4.91 -5.58 -0.25
N GLY A 312 -4.87 -4.71 -1.27
CA GLY A 312 -5.84 -3.63 -1.48
C GLY A 312 -6.84 -3.85 -2.63
N ARG A 313 -6.81 -5.01 -3.29
CA ARG A 313 -7.67 -5.29 -4.44
C ARG A 313 -9.14 -5.37 -4.05
N LYS A 314 -9.99 -4.65 -4.80
CA LYS A 314 -11.44 -4.54 -4.51
C LYS A 314 -12.23 -5.76 -4.98
N ASP A 315 -11.71 -6.50 -5.96
CA ASP A 315 -12.29 -7.72 -6.52
C ASP A 315 -11.98 -8.98 -5.70
N LEU A 316 -11.19 -8.86 -4.62
CA LEU A 316 -10.92 -9.94 -3.68
C LEU A 316 -11.85 -9.87 -2.45
N ASN A 317 -12.08 -11.04 -1.83
CA ASN A 317 -13.02 -11.22 -0.72
C ASN A 317 -12.48 -10.83 0.67
N HIS A 318 -11.19 -10.50 0.77
CA HIS A 318 -10.55 -10.02 2.00
C HIS A 318 -9.49 -8.96 1.66
N ARG A 319 -9.29 -8.00 2.57
CA ARG A 319 -8.28 -6.94 2.47
C ARG A 319 -7.58 -6.79 3.81
N TYR A 320 -6.30 -6.44 3.78
CA TYR A 320 -5.47 -6.30 4.98
C TYR A 320 -4.50 -5.12 4.83
N GLU A 321 -4.07 -4.55 5.95
CA GLU A 321 -3.13 -3.43 5.93
C GLU A 321 -1.70 -3.94 5.75
N VAL A 322 -0.87 -3.17 5.05
CA VAL A 322 0.52 -3.54 4.81
C VAL A 322 1.42 -2.36 5.17
N PHE A 323 2.48 -2.64 5.92
CA PHE A 323 3.52 -1.69 6.28
C PHE A 323 4.89 -2.21 5.85
N ARG A 324 5.75 -1.30 5.41
CA ARG A 324 7.11 -1.60 4.97
C ARG A 324 8.15 -0.83 5.78
N GLY A 325 9.40 -1.28 5.74
CA GLY A 325 10.55 -0.58 6.31
C GLY A 325 10.94 -1.01 7.72
N ILE A 326 10.29 -2.02 8.30
CA ILE A 326 10.54 -2.45 9.69
C ILE A 326 11.89 -3.16 9.75
N LEU A 327 12.87 -2.57 10.46
CA LEU A 327 14.26 -3.06 10.48
C LEU A 327 14.80 -3.34 9.06
N GLU A 328 14.59 -2.39 8.13
CA GLU A 328 14.99 -2.55 6.72
C GLU A 328 16.48 -2.88 6.55
N GLY A 329 17.37 -2.16 7.24
CA GLY A 329 18.83 -2.39 7.21
C GLY A 329 19.22 -3.83 7.60
N PRO A 330 18.83 -4.31 8.80
CA PRO A 330 19.03 -5.69 9.21
C PRO A 330 18.44 -6.71 8.23
N CYS A 331 17.21 -6.47 7.73
CA CYS A 331 16.56 -7.36 6.78
C CYS A 331 17.27 -7.41 5.41
N GLN A 332 17.86 -6.30 4.97
CA GLN A 332 18.59 -6.22 3.71
C GLN A 332 19.88 -7.03 3.76
N ARG A 333 20.61 -7.00 4.89
CA ARG A 333 21.88 -7.73 5.08
C ARG A 333 21.72 -9.25 5.03
N LEU A 334 20.57 -9.79 5.43
CA LEU A 334 20.25 -11.23 5.31
C LEU A 334 20.49 -11.77 3.89
N GLY A 335 20.20 -10.97 2.85
CA GLY A 335 20.39 -11.40 1.45
C GLY A 335 21.82 -11.26 0.92
N GLN A 336 22.68 -10.53 1.63
CA GLN A 336 24.07 -10.26 1.22
C GLN A 336 25.05 -11.30 1.79
N GLU A 337 24.76 -11.84 2.98
CA GLU A 337 25.61 -12.82 3.68
C GLU A 337 25.72 -14.18 2.95
N VAL A 338 24.82 -14.48 2.01
CA VAL A 338 24.82 -15.74 1.23
C VAL A 338 25.56 -15.61 -0.11
N ALA A 339 25.89 -14.38 -0.54
CA ALA A 339 26.55 -14.10 -1.82
C ALA A 339 28.09 -14.01 -1.74
N SER A 340 28.66 -14.22 -0.55
CA SER A 340 30.09 -14.13 -0.23
C SER A 340 30.62 -15.46 0.28
#